data_AF-A0A936MH15-F1
#
_entry.id   AF-A0A936MH15-F1
#
_cell.length_a   1.000
_cell.length_b   1.000
_cell.length_c   1.000
_cell.angle_alpha   90.00
_cell.angle_beta   90.00
_cell.angle_gamma   90.00
#
_symmetry.space_group_name_H-M   'P 1'
#
loop_
_entity.id
_entity.type
_entity.pdbx_description
1 polymer ?
#
loop_
_entity_poly.entity_id
_entity_poly.type
_entity_poly.pdbx_seq_one_letter_code
_entity_poly.pdbx_strand_id
1 'polypeptide(L)'
;MENQNSILKAQSELGVNFEAQRFNISGIELEEVLKAYGMTQKEFGVAIGKSRVTVCRMINEAGKIKLRYAQILEKAVGSPIYTMVISQYREKKAKRLEHEIKFRAVRIEAERLKQEKKEEARLKKLEMSKLSSNKCE
;
A
#
# COMPACT_ATOMS: atom_id res chain seq x y z
N MET A 1 -15.10 12.73 13.40
CA MET A 1 -14.13 13.66 12.77
C MET A 1 -12.71 13.09 12.85
N GLU A 2 -12.47 11.87 12.33
CA GLU A 2 -11.17 11.18 12.50
C GLU A 2 -10.39 11.02 11.18
N ASN A 3 -10.97 11.45 10.05
CA ASN A 3 -10.46 11.08 8.72
C ASN A 3 -9.57 12.15 8.06
N GLN A 4 -9.43 13.34 8.67
CA GLN A 4 -8.56 14.40 8.15
C GLN A 4 -7.13 14.31 8.69
N ASN A 5 -6.94 13.76 9.90
CA ASN A 5 -5.61 13.59 10.50
C ASN A 5 -4.75 12.54 9.79
N SER A 6 -5.36 11.51 9.21
CA SER A 6 -4.68 10.49 8.40
C SER A 6 -4.18 11.05 7.05
N ILE A 7 -4.95 11.97 6.44
CA ILE A 7 -4.60 12.60 5.17
C ILE A 7 -3.49 13.65 5.35
N LEU A 8 -3.55 14.45 6.43
CA LEU A 8 -2.49 15.42 6.77
C LEU A 8 -1.16 14.76 7.11
N LYS A 9 -1.18 13.57 7.73
CA LYS A 9 0.03 12.79 8.01
C LYS A 9 0.70 12.29 6.72
N ALA A 10 -0.09 11.85 5.74
CA ALA A 10 0.41 11.46 4.42
C ALA A 10 0.99 12.64 3.62
N GLN A 11 0.46 13.86 3.79
CA GLN A 11 0.97 15.06 3.13
C GLN A 11 2.26 15.60 3.79
N SER A 12 2.44 15.43 5.09
CA SER A 12 3.70 15.79 5.78
C SER A 12 4.90 14.93 5.38
N GLU A 13 4.67 13.78 4.74
CA GLU A 13 5.74 12.89 4.29
C GLU A 13 6.37 13.29 2.93
N LEU A 14 5.73 14.20 2.19
CA LEU A 14 6.20 14.68 0.88
C LEU A 14 7.40 15.65 0.96
N GLY A 15 7.72 16.16 2.16
CA GLY A 15 8.90 16.98 2.43
C GLY A 15 9.98 16.28 3.25
N VAL A 16 9.87 14.97 3.47
CA VAL A 16 10.85 14.22 4.26
C VAL A 16 12.07 14.00 3.39
N ASN A 17 13.18 14.59 3.84
CA ASN A 17 14.52 14.49 3.27
C ASN A 17 14.74 13.11 2.60
N PHE A 18 14.87 13.08 1.28
CA PHE A 18 15.03 11.84 0.51
C PHE A 18 16.16 10.97 1.08
N GLU A 19 17.22 11.61 1.54
CA GLU A 19 18.35 10.96 2.22
C GLU A 19 17.95 10.21 3.50
N ALA A 20 17.04 10.78 4.31
CA ALA A 20 16.60 10.15 5.56
C ALA A 20 15.72 8.92 5.31
N GLN A 21 14.98 8.89 4.19
CA GLN A 21 14.13 7.75 3.83
C GLN A 21 14.84 6.70 2.97
N ARG A 22 16.00 7.04 2.41
CA ARG A 22 16.77 6.20 1.48
C ARG A 22 17.16 4.86 2.09
N PHE A 23 17.56 4.86 3.36
CA PHE A 23 17.95 3.64 4.07
C PHE A 23 16.83 2.97 4.85
N ASN A 24 15.66 3.60 4.85
CA ASN A 24 14.49 3.11 5.56
C ASN A 24 13.73 2.13 4.66
N ILE A 25 14.31 0.95 4.42
CA ILE A 25 13.74 -0.07 3.53
C ILE A 25 13.18 -1.28 4.29
N SER A 26 12.10 -1.84 3.77
CA SER A 26 11.46 -3.07 4.20
C SER A 26 12.16 -4.32 3.64
N GLY A 27 11.79 -5.49 4.16
CA GLY A 27 12.25 -6.79 3.65
C GLY A 27 11.95 -7.00 2.16
N ILE A 28 10.79 -6.55 1.69
CA ILE A 28 10.40 -6.67 0.27
C ILE A 28 11.25 -5.75 -0.60
N GLU A 29 11.49 -4.50 -0.17
CA GLU A 29 12.38 -3.57 -0.88
C GLU A 29 13.81 -4.12 -0.96
N LEU A 30 14.30 -4.76 0.11
CA LEU A 30 15.57 -5.49 0.09
C LEU A 30 15.57 -6.58 -1.00
N GLU A 31 14.52 -7.41 -1.05
CA GLU A 31 14.43 -8.48 -2.03
C GLU A 31 14.44 -7.97 -3.47
N GLU A 32 13.74 -6.87 -3.75
CA GLU A 32 13.71 -6.25 -5.08
C GLU A 32 15.10 -5.74 -5.50
N VAL A 33 15.85 -5.10 -4.58
CA VAL A 33 17.22 -4.66 -4.85
C VAL A 33 18.14 -5.84 -5.13
N LEU A 34 18.05 -6.91 -4.32
CA LEU A 34 18.84 -8.13 -4.52
C LEU A 34 18.57 -8.77 -5.88
N LYS A 35 17.29 -8.90 -6.27
CA LYS A 35 16.90 -9.44 -7.58
C LYS A 35 17.39 -8.56 -8.74
N ALA A 36 17.22 -7.25 -8.64
CA ALA A 36 17.61 -6.32 -9.70
C ALA A 36 19.12 -6.33 -9.96
N TYR A 37 19.93 -6.47 -8.90
CA TYR A 37 21.39 -6.56 -9.04
C TYR A 37 21.88 -7.98 -9.36
N GLY A 38 21.07 -9.01 -9.12
CA GLY A 38 21.47 -10.42 -9.26
C GLY A 38 22.25 -10.96 -8.06
N MET A 39 22.12 -10.34 -6.88
CA MET A 39 22.75 -10.79 -5.64
C MET A 39 21.85 -11.79 -4.90
N THR A 40 22.39 -12.93 -4.50
CA THR A 40 21.66 -13.92 -3.72
C THR A 40 21.56 -13.52 -2.24
N GLN A 41 20.57 -14.06 -1.52
CA GLN A 41 20.46 -13.84 -0.07
C GLN A 41 21.67 -14.39 0.70
N LYS A 42 22.35 -15.40 0.13
CA LYS A 42 23.57 -15.98 0.72
C LYS A 42 24.73 -14.99 0.64
N GLU A 43 24.97 -14.41 -0.53
CA GLU A 43 26.03 -13.41 -0.75
C GLU A 43 25.80 -12.17 0.10
N PHE A 44 24.56 -11.66 0.11
CA PHE A 44 24.23 -10.53 0.97
C PHE A 44 24.41 -10.87 2.46
N GLY A 45 24.01 -12.09 2.86
CA GLY A 45 24.25 -12.61 4.20
C GLY A 45 25.72 -12.55 4.60
N VAL A 46 26.62 -13.00 3.73
CA VAL A 46 28.07 -12.91 3.94
C VAL A 46 28.50 -11.45 4.13
N ALA A 47 28.03 -10.54 3.28
CA ALA A 47 28.38 -9.11 3.35
C ALA A 47 27.97 -8.45 4.69
N ILE A 48 26.89 -8.92 5.32
CA ILE A 48 26.40 -8.39 6.61
C ILE A 48 26.74 -9.26 7.83
N GLY A 49 27.53 -10.34 7.64
CA GLY A 49 27.89 -11.29 8.70
C GLY A 49 26.69 -12.07 9.26
N LYS A 50 25.78 -12.51 8.39
CA LYS A 50 24.57 -13.27 8.75
C LYS A 50 24.36 -14.49 7.84
N SER A 51 23.59 -15.45 8.35
CA SER A 51 23.20 -16.62 7.57
C SER A 51 22.17 -16.26 6.49
N ARG A 52 22.11 -17.06 5.42
CA ARG A 52 21.03 -16.99 4.41
C ARG A 52 19.65 -17.02 5.06
N VAL A 53 19.43 -17.90 6.04
CA VAL A 53 18.14 -18.05 6.73
C VAL A 53 17.72 -16.75 7.42
N THR A 54 18.68 -16.06 8.04
CA THR A 54 18.44 -14.75 8.65
C THR A 54 18.01 -13.71 7.62
N VAL A 55 18.64 -13.67 6.45
CA VAL A 55 18.27 -12.75 5.37
C VAL A 55 16.89 -13.08 4.82
N CYS A 56 16.57 -14.36 4.59
CA CYS A 56 15.23 -14.78 4.18
C CYS A 56 14.16 -14.37 5.19
N ARG A 57 14.46 -14.49 6.50
CA ARG A 57 13.56 -14.02 7.56
C ARG A 57 13.37 -12.51 7.50
N MET A 58 14.44 -11.74 7.33
CA MET A 58 14.37 -10.28 7.17
C MET A 58 13.50 -9.86 5.97
N ILE A 59 13.52 -10.62 4.88
CA ILE A 59 12.69 -10.36 3.70
C ILE A 59 11.19 -10.59 4.00
N ASN A 60 10.88 -11.67 4.70
CA ASN A 60 9.49 -12.07 4.97
C ASN A 60 8.84 -11.30 6.13
N GLU A 61 9.62 -10.74 7.05
CA GLU A 61 9.09 -9.96 8.15
C GLU A 61 8.63 -8.57 7.67
N ALA A 62 7.50 -8.09 8.20
CA ALA A 62 6.94 -6.77 7.88
C ALA A 62 7.79 -5.58 8.40
N GLY A 63 8.94 -5.88 9.03
CA GLY A 63 9.83 -4.90 9.64
C GLY A 63 10.73 -4.19 8.63
N LYS A 64 11.29 -3.07 9.09
CA LYS A 64 12.37 -2.36 8.41
C LYS A 64 13.70 -3.05 8.70
N ILE A 65 14.57 -3.13 7.71
CA ILE A 65 15.92 -3.64 7.95
C ILE A 65 16.73 -2.60 8.71
N LYS A 66 17.79 -3.04 9.40
CA LYS A 66 18.68 -2.13 10.13
C LYS A 66 19.41 -1.21 9.14
N LEU A 67 19.53 0.08 9.49
CA LEU A 67 20.25 1.11 8.72
C LEU A 67 21.60 0.63 8.17
N ARG A 68 22.43 0.04 9.04
CA ARG A 68 23.76 -0.48 8.65
C ARG A 68 23.70 -1.50 7.52
N TYR A 69 22.65 -2.31 7.44
CA TYR A 69 22.49 -3.33 6.39
C TYR A 69 22.05 -2.69 5.08
N ALA A 70 21.20 -1.67 5.13
CA ALA A 70 20.85 -0.88 3.95
C ALA A 70 22.07 -0.14 3.37
N GLN A 71 22.94 0.41 4.21
CA GLN A 71 24.19 1.05 3.77
C GLN A 71 25.17 0.05 3.13
N ILE A 72 25.31 -1.15 3.71
CA ILE A 72 26.14 -2.22 3.12
C ILE A 72 25.56 -2.64 1.77
N LEU A 73 24.23 -2.78 1.68
CA LEU A 73 23.54 -3.11 0.43
C LEU A 73 23.84 -2.06 -0.64
N GLU A 74 23.64 -0.77 -0.33
CA GLU A 74 23.94 0.33 -1.25
C GLU A 74 25.40 0.31 -1.72
N LYS A 75 26.34 0.11 -0.80
CA LYS A 75 27.77 0.02 -1.14
C LYS A 75 28.07 -1.14 -2.06
N ALA A 76 27.39 -2.28 -1.88
CA ALA A 76 27.62 -3.48 -2.68
C ALA A 76 27.00 -3.41 -4.08
N VAL A 77 25.79 -2.86 -4.20
CA VAL A 77 25.06 -2.77 -5.49
C VAL A 77 25.34 -1.48 -6.26
N GLY A 78 25.83 -0.45 -5.57
CA GLY A 78 26.03 0.89 -6.09
C GLY A 78 24.83 1.80 -5.87
N SER A 79 25.13 3.06 -5.50
CA SER A 79 24.14 4.11 -5.25
C SER A 79 23.08 4.28 -6.36
N PRO A 80 23.42 4.26 -7.67
CA PRO A 80 22.43 4.41 -8.73
C PRO A 80 21.39 3.29 -8.76
N ILE A 81 21.84 2.03 -8.71
CA ILE A 81 20.95 0.86 -8.76
C ILE A 81 20.05 0.83 -7.53
N TYR A 82 20.65 0.99 -6.35
CA TYR A 82 19.93 1.02 -5.07
C TYR A 82 18.79 2.05 -5.10
N THR A 83 19.12 3.29 -5.48
CA THR A 83 18.18 4.41 -5.47
C THR A 83 17.06 4.22 -6.50
N MET A 84 17.41 3.80 -7.71
CA MET A 84 16.46 3.55 -8.79
C MET A 84 15.42 2.49 -8.38
N VAL A 85 15.88 1.33 -7.90
CA VAL A 85 15.00 0.21 -7.58
C VAL A 85 14.03 0.56 -6.44
N ILE A 86 14.53 1.19 -5.38
CA ILE A 86 13.68 1.60 -4.25
C ILE A 86 12.65 2.63 -4.69
N SER A 87 13.07 3.62 -5.48
CA SER A 87 12.17 4.68 -5.95
C SER A 87 11.06 4.11 -6.83
N GLN A 88 11.41 3.25 -7.79
CA GLN A 88 10.44 2.57 -8.67
C GLN A 88 9.47 1.68 -7.88
N TYR A 89 9.98 0.93 -6.89
CA TYR A 89 9.14 0.09 -6.06
C TYR A 89 8.12 0.92 -5.26
N ARG A 90 8.57 2.01 -4.63
CA ARG A 90 7.71 2.90 -3.85
C ARG A 90 6.68 3.61 -4.72
N GLU A 91 7.07 4.11 -5.89
CA GLU A 91 6.16 4.74 -6.84
C GLU A 91 5.08 3.75 -7.31
N LYS A 92 5.48 2.52 -7.66
CA LYS A 92 4.55 1.46 -8.05
C LYS A 92 3.58 1.10 -6.93
N LYS A 93 4.07 1.04 -5.69
CA LYS A 93 3.25 0.79 -4.50
C LYS A 93 2.26 1.93 -4.25
N ALA A 94 2.69 3.19 -4.37
CA ALA A 94 1.81 4.35 -4.24
C ALA A 94 0.69 4.35 -5.29
N LYS A 95 1.03 4.08 -6.57
CA LYS A 95 0.05 3.97 -7.65
C LYS A 95 -0.98 2.86 -7.41
N ARG A 96 -0.54 1.69 -6.90
CA ARG A 96 -1.45 0.58 -6.54
C ARG A 96 -2.40 1.00 -5.42
N LEU A 97 -1.88 1.61 -4.36
CA LEU A 97 -2.69 2.08 -3.24
C LEU A 97 -3.71 3.13 -3.67
N GLU A 98 -3.31 4.09 -4.50
CA GLU A 98 -4.20 5.11 -5.05
C GLU A 98 -5.34 4.48 -5.86
N HIS A 99 -5.02 3.49 -6.69
CA HIS A 99 -6.01 2.76 -7.47
C HIS A 99 -6.97 1.95 -6.58
N GLU A 100 -6.46 1.28 -5.55
CA GLU A 100 -7.28 0.53 -4.58
C GLU A 100 -8.25 1.45 -3.83
N ILE A 101 -7.80 2.64 -3.41
CA ILE A 101 -8.63 3.64 -2.73
C ILE A 101 -9.74 4.11 -3.67
N LYS A 102 -9.40 4.48 -4.92
CA LYS A 102 -10.37 4.90 -5.94
C LYS A 102 -11.40 3.83 -6.21
N PHE A 103 -10.95 2.59 -6.42
CA PHE A 103 -11.84 1.46 -6.69
C PHE A 103 -12.79 1.17 -5.51
N ARG A 104 -12.29 1.25 -4.28
CA ARG A 104 -13.11 1.07 -3.07
C ARG A 104 -14.17 2.17 -2.96
N ALA A 105 -13.84 3.42 -3.26
CA ALA A 105 -14.79 4.53 -3.25
C ALA A 105 -15.95 4.29 -4.24
N VAL A 106 -15.62 3.92 -5.49
CA VAL A 106 -16.61 3.58 -6.53
C VAL A 106 -17.52 2.44 -6.08
N ARG A 107 -16.95 1.41 -5.45
CA ARG A 107 -17.73 0.27 -4.96
C ARG A 107 -18.71 0.67 -3.85
N ILE A 108 -18.26 1.48 -2.90
CA ILE A 108 -19.12 1.99 -1.81
C ILE A 108 -20.26 2.84 -2.39
N GLU A 109 -19.97 3.68 -3.37
CA GLU A 109 -20.98 4.52 -4.03
C GLU A 109 -21.99 3.70 -4.83
N ALA A 110 -21.53 2.67 -5.54
CA ALA A 110 -22.41 1.74 -6.25
C ALA A 110 -23.31 0.94 -5.28
N GLU A 111 -22.78 0.52 -4.13
CA GLU A 111 -23.57 -0.15 -3.08
C GLU A 111 -24.62 0.80 -2.48
N ARG A 112 -24.27 2.07 -2.22
CA ARG A 112 -25.22 3.10 -1.77
C ARG A 112 -26.34 3.34 -2.76
N LEU A 113 -26.02 3.56 -4.03
CA LEU A 113 -27.03 3.79 -5.08
C LEU A 113 -27.98 2.59 -5.24
N LYS A 114 -27.46 1.36 -5.06
CA LYS A 114 -28.29 0.14 -5.09
C LYS A 114 -29.24 0.07 -3.89
N GLN A 115 -28.82 0.54 -2.71
CA GLN A 115 -29.68 0.61 -1.52
C GLN A 115 -30.77 1.68 -1.70
N GLU A 116 -30.42 2.86 -2.19
CA GLU A 116 -31.37 3.94 -2.47
C GLU A 116 -32.46 3.51 -3.46
N LYS A 117 -32.07 2.90 -4.58
CA LYS A 117 -33.02 2.36 -5.57
C LYS A 117 -33.96 1.29 -4.99
N LYS A 118 -33.46 0.46 -4.08
CA LYS A 118 -34.29 -0.55 -3.39
C LYS A 118 -35.29 0.11 -2.45
N GLU A 119 -34.89 1.12 -1.70
CA GLU A 119 -35.78 1.82 -0.78
C GLU A 119 -36.83 2.64 -1.54
N GLU A 120 -36.46 3.33 -2.62
CA GLU A 120 -37.41 4.04 -3.48
C GLU A 120 -38.44 3.08 -4.09
N ALA A 121 -38.01 1.90 -4.57
CA ALA A 121 -38.93 0.88 -5.06
C ALA A 121 -39.85 0.33 -3.95
N ARG A 122 -39.36 0.23 -2.71
CA ARG A 122 -40.16 -0.19 -1.55
C ARG A 122 -41.23 0.86 -1.21
N LEU A 123 -40.86 2.13 -1.18
CA LEU A 123 -41.77 3.25 -0.92
C LEU A 123 -42.87 3.34 -2.00
N LYS A 124 -42.52 3.25 -3.28
CA LYS A 124 -43.50 3.24 -4.39
C LYS A 124 -44.51 2.08 -4.27
N LYS A 125 -44.04 0.88 -3.90
CA LYS A 125 -44.94 -0.26 -3.65
C LYS A 125 -45.89 0.00 -2.49
N LEU A 126 -45.41 0.63 -1.42
CA LEU A 126 -46.20 0.97 -0.24
C LEU A 126 -47.28 2.01 -0.56
N GLU A 127 -46.96 3.04 -1.35
CA GLU A 127 -47.90 4.05 -1.82
C GLU A 127 -49.00 3.45 -2.71
N MET A 128 -48.63 2.59 -3.66
CA MET A 128 -49.60 1.91 -4.53
C MET A 128 -50.53 0.99 -3.75
N SER A 129 -50.02 0.31 -2.71
CA SER A 129 -50.85 -0.52 -1.82
C SER A 129 -51.88 0.31 -1.06
N LYS A 130 -51.48 1.48 -0.51
CA LYS A 130 -52.38 2.40 0.21
C LYS A 130 -53.47 2.98 -0.71
N LEU A 131 -53.12 3.34 -1.94
CA LEU A 131 -54.07 3.85 -2.93
C LEU A 131 -55.09 2.80 -3.39
N SER A 132 -54.76 1.50 -3.31
CA SER A 132 -55.72 0.43 -3.64
C SER A 132 -56.68 0.10 -2.49
N SER A 133 -56.25 0.23 -1.22
CA SER A 133 -57.14 0.04 -0.06
C SER A 133 -58.22 1.11 0.07
N ASN A 134 -57.94 2.36 -0.32
CA ASN A 134 -58.90 3.46 -0.25
C ASN A 134 -59.93 3.48 -1.41
N LYS A 135 -59.89 2.53 -2.35
CA LYS A 135 -60.84 2.42 -3.47
C LYS A 135 -61.89 1.31 -3.28
N CYS A 136 -61.86 0.62 -2.14
CA CYS A 136 -62.79 -0.47 -1.80
C CYS A 136 -63.77 -0.10 -0.64
N GLU A 137 -63.88 1.18 -0.29
CA GLU A 137 -64.91 1.73 0.60
C GLU A 137 -65.90 2.58 -0.21
#